data_AF-A0A3G6ZNX7-F1
#
_entry.id   AF-A0A3G6ZNX7-F1
#
_cell.length_a   1.000
_cell.length_b   1.000
_cell.length_c   1.000
_cell.angle_alpha   90.00
_cell.angle_beta   90.00
_cell.angle_gamma   90.00
#
_symmetry.space_group_name_H-M   'P 1'
#
loop_
_entity.id
_entity.type
_entity.pdbx_description
1 polymer ?
#
loop_
_entity_poly.entity_id
_entity_poly.type
_entity_poly.pdbx_seq_one_letter_code
_entity_poly.pdbx_strand_id
1 'polypeptide(L)'
;MDGELLEGALAFDYLVTLREALVVAASDLADEYHSASWLELLRLLNPAATRDIGPYGADADFQSLFRVAENLVGSANGATLHSLSETGVPTAVSMRLARLLALAGLVDDLEGAIRSSTKGATFRVYRRRRPRITKNDELRDALAEFDLRNRYSNVEHHAYLDQRGTYDLPGDPAVLAVFRFPDGFALNPTWTGAFRGATLTDDLAQFTVRVFTTGDPTNAVLGQGALDAFDDPDATAAIVVFGHALLRRVLERDTAAGQSLTRYGTLRIPAHELESEVAEALEESNVSEWLSLHGRAALGVDQVLRLVDGMFHLGRRSYPGPILHSVQDDVLVDVWALSWHMTVGLRIDPSIGGALVNASAEEFELVTQSVIDGTPFAPPPDLRKLRGRTLRLAGAPITDVDALVVVGRKLFLISCKRVTLRVDYLAGDYRSVRNAQSRVDSALDEWSERIRIIRGSPIGDNYDFTGYEIDGFVVVPELVYSSRAKSRELLRIGVERFFFTRVESLAQLTATLTMASNPSAFPRA
;
A
#
# COMPACT_ATOMS: atom_id res chain seq x y z
N MET A 1 18.07 24.79 22.80
CA MET A 1 18.19 25.03 21.35
C MET A 1 17.23 26.14 20.98
N ASP A 2 17.73 27.36 20.76
CA ASP A 2 16.93 28.47 20.28
C ASP A 2 17.29 28.74 18.81
N GLY A 3 16.58 28.07 17.90
CA GLY A 3 16.73 28.26 16.46
C GLY A 3 17.83 27.42 15.79
N GLU A 4 18.26 26.33 16.42
CA GLU A 4 19.26 25.41 15.88
C GLU A 4 18.75 24.73 14.60
N LEU A 5 19.63 24.56 13.61
CA LEU A 5 19.34 23.86 12.37
C LEU A 5 19.83 22.43 12.48
N LEU A 6 18.93 21.47 12.28
CA LEU A 6 19.21 20.05 12.24
C LEU A 6 18.97 19.51 10.83
N GLU A 7 19.81 18.59 10.38
CA GLU A 7 19.68 17.93 9.08
C GLU A 7 20.13 16.46 9.15
N GLY A 8 19.74 15.68 8.16
CA GLY A 8 20.12 14.27 8.03
C GLY A 8 19.80 13.46 9.29
N ALA A 9 20.79 12.67 9.76
CA ALA A 9 20.64 11.81 10.93
C ALA A 9 20.30 12.58 12.22
N LEU A 10 20.90 13.77 12.43
CA LEU A 10 20.62 14.57 13.63
C LEU A 10 19.17 15.06 13.69
N ALA A 11 18.61 15.47 12.55
CA ALA A 11 17.19 15.83 12.47
C ALA A 11 16.30 14.60 12.71
N PHE A 12 16.64 13.47 12.09
CA PHE A 12 15.91 12.21 12.26
C PHE A 12 15.84 11.79 13.73
N ASP A 13 16.98 11.68 14.41
CA ASP A 13 17.06 11.24 15.80
C ASP A 13 16.27 12.16 16.73
N TYR A 14 16.41 13.48 16.58
CA TYR A 14 15.65 14.46 17.35
C TYR A 14 14.13 14.29 17.17
N LEU A 15 13.67 14.11 15.93
CA LEU A 15 12.26 13.96 15.62
C LEU A 15 11.69 12.63 16.13
N VAL A 16 12.47 11.55 16.09
CA VAL A 16 12.11 10.25 16.67
C VAL A 16 11.91 10.38 18.18
N THR A 17 12.86 10.96 18.90
CA THR A 17 12.73 11.16 20.36
C THR A 17 11.51 12.02 20.71
N LEU A 18 11.25 13.09 19.95
CA LEU A 18 10.07 13.92 20.18
C LEU A 18 8.77 13.17 19.92
N ARG A 19 8.74 12.32 18.89
CA ARG A 19 7.60 11.47 18.56
C ARG A 19 7.33 10.46 19.68
N GLU A 20 8.35 9.76 20.17
CA GLU A 20 8.22 8.79 21.26
C GLU A 20 7.62 9.42 22.52
N ALA A 21 8.08 10.63 22.89
CA ALA A 21 7.50 11.37 24.01
C ALA A 21 6.01 11.69 23.83
N LEU A 22 5.57 11.99 22.59
CA LEU A 22 4.17 12.23 22.28
C LEU A 22 3.32 10.96 22.23
N VAL A 23 3.89 9.84 21.76
CA VAL A 23 3.23 8.53 21.83
C VAL A 23 2.91 8.19 23.28
N VAL A 24 3.89 8.34 24.19
CA VAL A 24 3.68 8.11 25.63
C VAL A 24 2.56 9.01 26.17
N ALA A 25 2.59 10.31 25.87
CA ALA A 25 1.55 11.24 26.32
C ALA A 25 0.16 10.93 25.73
N ALA A 26 0.09 10.36 24.53
CA ALA A 26 -1.17 9.95 23.91
C ALA A 26 -1.70 8.63 24.50
N SER A 27 -0.82 7.70 24.89
CA SER A 27 -1.21 6.47 25.58
C SER A 27 -1.89 6.75 26.92
N ASP A 28 -1.41 7.73 27.69
CA ASP A 28 -2.07 8.15 28.94
C ASP A 28 -3.53 8.58 28.73
N LEU A 29 -3.82 9.27 27.62
CA LEU A 29 -5.18 9.66 27.24
C LEU A 29 -5.98 8.48 26.69
N ALA A 30 -5.32 7.59 25.94
CA ALA A 30 -5.95 6.42 25.36
C ALA A 30 -6.54 5.50 26.44
N ASP A 31 -5.89 5.37 27.60
CA ASP A 31 -6.39 4.52 28.70
C ASP A 31 -7.69 5.01 29.35
N GLU A 32 -8.28 6.12 28.93
CA GLU A 32 -9.60 6.55 29.39
C GLU A 32 -10.73 5.61 28.92
N TYR A 33 -10.62 5.02 27.71
CA TYR A 33 -11.61 4.08 27.17
C TYR A 33 -10.96 2.79 26.68
N HIS A 34 -11.76 1.73 26.61
CA HIS A 34 -11.34 0.48 26.01
C HIS A 34 -11.02 0.67 24.51
N SER A 35 -10.01 -0.05 23.99
CA SER A 35 -9.55 0.05 22.59
C SER A 35 -10.69 -0.06 21.57
N ALA A 36 -11.61 -1.00 21.78
CA ALA A 36 -12.78 -1.19 20.92
C ALA A 36 -13.72 0.03 20.90
N SER A 37 -13.94 0.67 22.06
CA SER A 37 -14.76 1.89 22.14
C SER A 37 -14.09 3.07 21.44
N TRP A 38 -12.76 3.18 21.53
CA TRP A 38 -12.03 4.17 20.74
C TRP A 38 -12.12 3.90 19.25
N LEU A 39 -11.97 2.64 18.83
CA LEU A 39 -12.09 2.27 17.42
C LEU A 39 -13.47 2.66 16.89
N GLU A 40 -14.56 2.29 17.57
CA GLU A 40 -15.91 2.69 17.19
C GLU A 40 -16.06 4.22 17.07
N LEU A 41 -15.56 4.98 18.05
CA LEU A 41 -15.58 6.45 18.02
C LEU A 41 -14.81 7.02 16.82
N LEU A 42 -13.64 6.46 16.51
CA LEU A 42 -12.81 6.89 15.38
C LEU A 42 -13.49 6.56 14.04
N ARG A 43 -14.12 5.40 13.90
CA ARG A 43 -14.82 4.97 12.68
C ARG A 43 -16.16 5.71 12.46
N LEU A 44 -16.76 6.27 13.51
CA LEU A 44 -17.94 7.16 13.37
C LEU A 44 -17.62 8.51 12.73
N LEU A 45 -16.37 8.96 12.79
CA LEU A 45 -15.98 10.24 12.22
C LEU A 45 -15.87 10.13 10.70
N ASN A 46 -16.32 11.19 10.01
CA ASN A 46 -15.98 11.39 8.62
C ASN A 46 -14.56 11.96 8.52
N PRO A 47 -13.60 11.25 7.89
CA PRO A 47 -12.27 11.78 7.63
C PRO A 47 -12.28 13.14 6.90
N ALA A 48 -13.29 13.43 6.08
CA ALA A 48 -13.41 14.74 5.45
C ALA A 48 -13.63 15.88 6.45
N ALA A 49 -14.24 15.62 7.61
CA ALA A 49 -14.47 16.63 8.64
C ALA A 49 -13.19 17.07 9.37
N THR A 50 -12.10 16.29 9.26
CA THR A 50 -10.81 16.63 9.86
C THR A 50 -9.88 17.39 8.91
N ARG A 51 -10.31 17.66 7.66
CA ARG A 51 -9.57 18.44 6.63
C ARG A 51 -9.08 19.78 7.16
N ASP A 52 -9.89 20.47 7.95
CA ASP A 52 -9.60 21.83 8.40
C ASP A 52 -8.77 21.88 9.70
N ILE A 53 -8.42 20.72 10.29
CA ILE A 53 -7.76 20.64 11.60
C ILE A 53 -6.22 20.67 11.47
N GLY A 54 -5.67 20.48 10.27
CA GLY A 54 -4.23 20.41 10.01
C GLY A 54 -3.58 21.74 9.58
N PRO A 55 -2.35 22.06 10.03
CA PRO A 55 -1.57 23.21 9.55
C PRO A 55 -0.97 23.01 8.15
N TYR A 56 -0.99 21.78 7.65
CA TYR A 56 -0.69 21.44 6.27
C TYR A 56 -2.04 21.34 5.57
N GLY A 57 -2.22 22.09 4.47
CA GLY A 57 -3.51 22.24 3.77
C GLY A 57 -4.08 20.93 3.23
N ALA A 58 -4.98 21.02 2.24
CA ALA A 58 -5.80 19.94 1.66
C ALA A 58 -5.07 18.65 1.16
N ASP A 59 -3.79 18.49 1.45
CA ASP A 59 -2.88 17.49 0.94
C ASP A 59 -2.40 16.44 1.97
N ALA A 60 -2.81 16.52 3.24
CA ALA A 60 -2.49 15.50 4.24
C ALA A 60 -3.25 14.19 3.94
N ASP A 61 -2.53 13.06 3.94
CA ASP A 61 -3.14 11.73 3.86
C ASP A 61 -3.95 11.47 5.13
N PHE A 62 -5.26 11.75 5.09
CA PHE A 62 -6.17 11.59 6.23
C PHE A 62 -6.16 10.17 6.79
N GLN A 63 -5.85 9.17 5.97
CA GLN A 63 -5.72 7.81 6.43
C GLN A 63 -4.60 7.69 7.47
N SER A 64 -3.53 8.49 7.37
CA SER A 64 -2.42 8.48 8.32
C SER A 64 -2.84 8.98 9.71
N LEU A 65 -3.60 10.08 9.82
CA LEU A 65 -4.08 10.58 11.12
C LEU A 65 -4.89 9.51 11.87
N PHE A 66 -5.88 8.93 11.20
CA PHE A 66 -6.74 7.91 11.81
C PHE A 66 -5.96 6.63 12.11
N ARG A 67 -5.08 6.20 11.21
CA ARG A 67 -4.17 5.07 11.46
C ARG A 67 -3.34 5.27 12.73
N VAL A 68 -2.75 6.46 12.90
CA VAL A 68 -1.98 6.82 14.08
C VAL A 68 -2.87 6.81 15.32
N ALA A 69 -4.06 7.42 15.25
CA ALA A 69 -5.01 7.42 16.37
C ALA A 69 -5.40 5.99 16.79
N GLU A 70 -5.76 5.15 15.82
CA GLU A 70 -6.13 3.74 16.01
C GLU A 70 -4.98 2.92 16.61
N ASN A 71 -3.74 3.16 16.17
CA ASN A 71 -2.55 2.54 16.75
C ASN A 71 -2.32 2.96 18.21
N LEU A 72 -2.46 4.26 18.51
CA LEU A 72 -2.24 4.80 19.86
C LEU A 72 -3.25 4.27 20.89
N VAL A 73 -4.49 3.98 20.46
CA VAL A 73 -5.53 3.41 21.33
C VAL A 73 -5.55 1.89 21.37
N GLY A 74 -4.70 1.24 20.58
CA GLY A 74 -4.77 -0.19 20.33
C GLY A 74 -4.63 -1.06 21.58
N SER A 75 -3.83 -0.63 22.55
CA SER A 75 -3.61 -1.33 23.82
C SER A 75 -4.49 -0.83 24.98
N ALA A 76 -5.43 0.08 24.71
CA ALA A 76 -6.13 0.79 25.77
C ALA A 76 -7.11 -0.13 26.52
N ASN A 77 -7.02 -0.11 27.86
CA ASN A 77 -7.82 -0.97 28.75
C ASN A 77 -8.80 -0.16 29.63
N GLY A 78 -9.22 1.01 29.15
CA GLY A 78 -10.09 1.93 29.89
C GLY A 78 -11.56 1.48 29.97
N ALA A 79 -12.45 2.43 30.22
CA ALA A 79 -13.88 2.14 30.32
C ALA A 79 -14.50 1.78 28.97
N THR A 80 -15.35 0.75 28.94
CA THR A 80 -16.18 0.44 27.77
C THR A 80 -17.32 1.44 27.66
N LEU A 81 -17.47 2.06 26.49
CA LEU A 81 -18.62 2.90 26.18
C LEU A 81 -19.76 2.00 25.68
N HIS A 82 -20.84 1.95 26.46
CA HIS A 82 -22.05 1.25 26.03
C HIS A 82 -22.92 2.17 25.18
N SER A 83 -23.37 1.67 24.02
CA SER A 83 -24.32 2.32 23.13
C SER A 83 -23.97 3.76 22.74
N LEU A 84 -23.11 3.92 21.73
CA LEU A 84 -23.04 5.16 20.96
C LEU A 84 -24.31 5.25 20.11
N SER A 85 -25.41 5.65 20.74
CA SER A 85 -26.72 5.72 20.08
C SER A 85 -26.71 6.74 18.95
N GLU A 86 -27.64 6.59 17.99
CA GLU A 86 -27.91 7.60 16.95
C GLU A 86 -28.27 8.98 17.54
N THR A 87 -28.66 9.05 18.83
CA THR A 87 -29.02 10.29 19.51
C THR A 87 -27.82 11.22 19.82
N GLY A 88 -26.59 10.77 19.54
CA GLY A 88 -25.38 11.59 19.54
C GLY A 88 -24.33 11.15 20.55
N VAL A 89 -23.09 11.59 20.32
CA VAL A 89 -21.95 11.36 21.21
C VAL A 89 -21.94 12.45 22.31
N PRO A 90 -21.86 12.10 23.61
CA PRO A 90 -21.82 13.10 24.68
C PRO A 90 -20.65 14.08 24.50
N THR A 91 -20.86 15.37 24.78
CA THR A 91 -19.84 16.42 24.59
C THR A 91 -18.50 16.09 25.28
N ALA A 92 -18.53 15.50 26.48
CA ALA A 92 -17.32 15.09 27.18
C ALA A 92 -16.53 14.02 26.41
N VAL A 93 -17.22 13.05 25.80
CA VAL A 93 -16.60 12.02 24.94
C VAL A 93 -16.04 12.66 23.68
N SER A 94 -16.80 13.56 23.03
CA SER A 94 -16.33 14.30 21.85
C SER A 94 -15.08 15.14 22.15
N MET A 95 -15.01 15.79 23.31
CA MET A 95 -13.84 16.57 23.72
C MET A 95 -12.59 15.69 23.94
N ARG A 96 -12.76 14.47 24.46
CA ARG A 96 -11.68 13.49 24.61
C ARG A 96 -11.20 12.99 23.25
N LEU A 97 -12.13 12.65 22.36
CA LEU A 97 -11.82 12.28 20.97
C LEU A 97 -11.07 13.40 20.23
N ALA A 98 -11.49 14.65 20.39
CA ALA A 98 -10.79 15.80 19.81
C ALA A 98 -9.36 15.95 20.36
N ARG A 99 -9.15 15.72 21.66
CA ARG A 99 -7.80 15.71 22.27
C ARG A 99 -6.94 14.58 21.73
N LEU A 100 -7.50 13.37 21.61
CA LEU A 100 -6.81 12.22 21.02
C LEU A 100 -6.38 12.53 19.58
N LEU A 101 -7.28 13.04 18.75
CA LEU A 101 -6.96 13.41 17.37
C LEU A 101 -5.94 14.53 17.28
N ALA A 102 -5.95 15.50 18.20
CA ALA A 102 -4.92 16.53 18.26
C ALA A 102 -3.53 15.95 18.59
N LEU A 103 -3.45 14.98 19.50
CA LEU A 103 -2.20 14.27 19.82
C LEU A 103 -1.76 13.36 18.67
N ALA A 104 -2.68 12.60 18.08
CA ALA A 104 -2.43 11.77 16.91
C ALA A 104 -1.93 12.63 15.73
N GLY A 105 -2.52 13.80 15.50
CA GLY A 105 -2.06 14.75 14.49
C GLY A 105 -0.66 15.31 14.75
N LEU A 106 -0.28 15.50 16.02
CA LEU A 106 1.10 15.85 16.38
C LEU A 106 2.08 14.70 16.10
N VAL A 107 1.68 13.46 16.38
CA VAL A 107 2.49 12.27 16.09
C VAL A 107 2.63 12.08 14.58
N ASP A 108 1.53 12.23 13.82
CA ASP A 108 1.51 12.15 12.35
C ASP A 108 2.36 13.25 11.70
N ASP A 109 2.25 14.50 12.18
CA ASP A 109 3.11 15.61 11.76
C ASP A 109 4.61 15.26 11.93
N LEU A 110 4.96 14.59 13.03
CA LEU A 110 6.34 14.15 13.27
C LEU A 110 6.73 12.95 12.41
N GLU A 111 5.82 12.02 12.10
CA GLU A 111 6.07 10.96 11.11
C GLU A 111 6.35 11.57 9.73
N GLY A 112 5.59 12.58 9.32
CA GLY A 112 5.86 13.38 8.13
C GLY A 112 7.23 14.08 8.16
N ALA A 113 7.58 14.69 9.28
CA ALA A 113 8.86 15.36 9.47
C ALA A 113 10.05 14.37 9.42
N ILE A 114 9.91 13.21 10.07
CA ILE A 114 10.88 12.12 10.04
C ILE A 114 11.11 11.68 8.59
N ARG A 115 10.04 11.34 7.85
CA ARG A 115 10.13 10.96 6.42
C ARG A 115 10.79 12.04 5.56
N SER A 116 10.53 13.31 5.86
CA SER A 116 11.14 14.43 5.13
C SER A 116 12.62 14.61 5.48
N SER A 117 13.00 14.41 6.74
CA SER A 117 14.39 14.53 7.20
C SER A 117 15.31 13.52 6.51
N THR A 118 14.83 12.30 6.28
CA THR A 118 15.59 11.25 5.59
C THR A 118 15.73 11.49 4.10
N LYS A 119 14.91 12.38 3.55
CA LYS A 119 14.97 12.88 2.16
C LYS A 119 15.75 14.20 2.02
N GLY A 120 16.40 14.66 3.10
CA GLY A 120 17.28 15.84 3.09
C GLY A 120 16.65 17.14 3.57
N ALA A 121 15.47 17.10 4.21
CA ALA A 121 14.87 18.31 4.78
C ALA A 121 15.64 18.79 6.02
N THR A 122 15.95 20.09 6.06
CA THR A 122 16.56 20.77 7.21
C THR A 122 15.48 21.35 8.11
N PHE A 123 15.58 21.11 9.42
CA PHE A 123 14.63 21.57 10.42
C PHE A 123 15.23 22.62 11.33
N ARG A 124 14.51 23.72 11.55
CA ARG A 124 14.81 24.66 12.62
C ARG A 124 14.03 24.28 13.86
N VAL A 125 14.76 24.02 14.95
CA VAL A 125 14.18 23.63 16.23
C VAL A 125 14.27 24.78 17.24
N TYR A 126 13.20 24.97 18.00
CA TYR A 126 13.14 25.94 19.09
C TYR A 126 12.62 25.26 20.33
N ARG A 127 13.05 25.74 21.50
CA ARG A 127 12.51 25.29 22.78
C ARG A 127 10.99 25.49 22.81
N ARG A 128 10.23 24.43 23.11
CA ARG A 128 8.75 24.43 23.24
C ARG A 128 8.00 24.87 21.97
N ARG A 129 8.59 24.71 20.78
CA ARG A 129 7.86 24.90 19.51
C ARG A 129 8.04 23.68 18.62
N ARG A 130 7.06 23.47 17.73
CA ARG A 130 7.17 22.46 16.69
C ARG A 130 8.39 22.74 15.81
N PRO A 131 9.16 21.71 15.44
CA PRO A 131 10.19 21.81 14.41
C PRO A 131 9.58 22.38 13.12
N ARG A 132 10.31 23.25 12.43
CA ARG A 132 9.87 23.83 11.15
C ARG A 132 10.89 23.55 10.07
N ILE A 133 10.43 23.07 8.91
CA ILE A 133 11.28 22.95 7.73
C ILE A 133 11.82 24.34 7.35
N THR A 134 13.13 24.44 7.16
CA THR A 134 13.81 25.66 6.69
C THR A 134 13.99 25.59 5.17
N LYS A 135 13.77 26.74 4.50
CA LYS A 135 13.77 26.96 3.04
C LYS A 135 14.56 25.92 2.23
N ASN A 136 13.82 24.99 1.64
CA ASN A 136 14.26 24.09 0.59
C ASN A 136 13.08 23.89 -0.36
N ASP A 137 12.73 24.95 -1.10
CA ASP A 137 11.51 24.99 -1.91
C ASP A 137 11.54 23.89 -2.98
N GLU A 138 12.72 23.64 -3.59
CA GLU A 138 12.92 22.54 -4.55
C GLU A 138 12.62 21.15 -3.94
N LEU A 139 13.09 20.89 -2.72
CA LEU A 139 12.78 19.63 -2.03
C LEU A 139 11.29 19.54 -1.70
N ARG A 140 10.68 20.65 -1.26
CA ARG A 140 9.24 20.67 -0.95
C ARG A 140 8.40 20.41 -2.19
N ASP A 141 8.75 21.00 -3.32
CA ASP A 141 8.08 20.77 -4.59
C ASP A 141 8.26 19.31 -5.03
N ALA A 142 9.48 18.76 -4.91
CA ALA A 142 9.74 17.35 -5.22
C ALA A 142 8.97 16.38 -4.29
N LEU A 143 8.82 16.71 -3.01
CA LEU A 143 8.03 15.92 -2.05
C LEU A 143 6.53 16.02 -2.35
N ALA A 144 6.02 17.23 -2.60
CA ALA A 144 4.62 17.45 -2.94
C ALA A 144 4.25 16.73 -4.24
N GLU A 145 5.11 16.79 -5.26
CA GLU A 145 4.94 16.04 -6.49
C GLU A 145 4.95 14.53 -6.22
N PHE A 146 5.92 14.02 -5.45
CA PHE A 146 6.00 12.61 -5.09
C PHE A 146 4.73 12.13 -4.35
N ASP A 147 4.23 12.91 -3.40
CA ASP A 147 3.02 12.57 -2.64
C ASP A 147 1.78 12.59 -3.56
N LEU A 148 1.62 13.63 -4.39
CA LEU A 148 0.55 13.70 -5.39
C LEU A 148 0.58 12.48 -6.33
N ARG A 149 1.77 12.09 -6.76
CA ARG A 149 2.02 10.96 -7.63
C ARG A 149 1.69 9.61 -6.98
N ASN A 150 1.84 9.48 -5.66
CA ASN A 150 1.49 8.27 -4.92
C ASN A 150 0.00 8.19 -4.52
N ARG A 151 -0.77 9.28 -4.64
CA ARG A 151 -2.23 9.23 -4.40
C ARG A 151 -2.97 8.33 -5.38
N TYR A 152 -2.39 8.05 -6.53
CA TYR A 152 -2.90 7.11 -7.53
C TYR A 152 -2.66 5.65 -7.12
N SER A 153 -2.87 5.30 -5.85
CA SER A 153 -2.81 3.92 -5.38
C SER A 153 -4.16 3.23 -5.53
N ASN A 154 -4.08 1.94 -5.80
CA ASN A 154 -4.87 1.24 -6.80
C ASN A 154 -5.65 0.11 -6.12
N VAL A 155 -6.59 0.50 -5.27
CA VAL A 155 -7.64 -0.40 -4.73
C VAL A 155 -8.41 -1.10 -5.88
N GLU A 156 -8.34 -0.55 -7.10
CA GLU A 156 -8.91 -1.11 -8.33
C GLU A 156 -8.38 -2.49 -8.74
N HIS A 157 -7.21 -2.92 -8.26
CA HIS A 157 -6.68 -4.27 -8.59
C HIS A 157 -7.27 -5.38 -7.72
N HIS A 158 -7.93 -5.04 -6.62
CA HIS A 158 -8.60 -6.02 -5.78
C HIS A 158 -10.02 -6.26 -6.30
N ALA A 159 -10.37 -7.53 -6.46
CA ALA A 159 -11.70 -7.90 -6.93
C ALA A 159 -12.75 -7.56 -5.86
N TYR A 160 -13.87 -6.99 -6.30
CA TYR A 160 -15.06 -6.93 -5.46
C TYR A 160 -15.52 -8.36 -5.14
N LEU A 161 -16.23 -8.53 -4.01
CA LEU A 161 -16.79 -9.83 -3.65
C LEU A 161 -17.70 -10.40 -4.76
N ASP A 162 -18.48 -9.58 -5.46
CA ASP A 162 -19.37 -10.04 -6.54
C ASP A 162 -18.63 -10.40 -7.85
N GLN A 163 -17.37 -10.01 -8.01
CA GLN A 163 -16.61 -10.22 -9.25
C GLN A 163 -15.96 -11.61 -9.36
N ARG A 164 -15.99 -12.42 -8.29
CA ARG A 164 -15.43 -13.78 -8.30
C ARG A 164 -16.52 -14.82 -8.04
N GLY A 165 -16.89 -15.54 -9.11
CA GLY A 165 -17.93 -16.58 -9.06
C GLY A 165 -17.52 -17.84 -8.31
N THR A 166 -16.22 -18.11 -8.17
CA THR A 166 -15.65 -19.20 -7.37
C THR A 166 -14.42 -18.69 -6.64
N TYR A 167 -14.41 -18.85 -5.31
CA TYR A 167 -13.26 -18.48 -4.46
C TYR A 167 -12.24 -19.63 -4.33
N ASP A 168 -12.50 -20.75 -5.03
CA ASP A 168 -11.55 -21.83 -5.31
C ASP A 168 -10.60 -21.39 -6.43
N LEU A 169 -9.80 -20.37 -6.16
CA LEU A 169 -8.77 -19.96 -7.11
C LEU A 169 -7.59 -20.92 -7.00
N PRO A 170 -7.06 -21.43 -8.13
CA PRO A 170 -5.82 -22.18 -8.09
C PRO A 170 -4.70 -21.28 -7.57
N GLY A 171 -3.98 -21.74 -6.55
CA GLY A 171 -2.89 -21.00 -5.92
C GLY A 171 -3.15 -20.72 -4.44
N ASP A 172 -2.91 -19.49 -4.03
CA ASP A 172 -2.95 -19.09 -2.63
C ASP A 172 -4.39 -18.88 -2.14
N PRO A 173 -4.70 -19.18 -0.86
CA PRO A 173 -6.01 -18.94 -0.29
C PRO A 173 -6.44 -17.48 -0.47
N ALA A 174 -7.64 -17.29 -1.00
CA ALA A 174 -8.26 -15.96 -1.08
C ALA A 174 -8.57 -15.45 0.32
N VAL A 175 -8.33 -14.16 0.58
CA VAL A 175 -8.51 -13.58 1.91
C VAL A 175 -9.39 -12.34 1.87
N LEU A 176 -10.12 -12.10 2.95
CA LEU A 176 -10.97 -10.92 3.11
C LEU A 176 -10.11 -9.67 3.21
N ALA A 177 -10.43 -8.64 2.43
CA ALA A 177 -9.81 -7.33 2.54
C ALA A 177 -10.86 -6.22 2.59
N VAL A 178 -10.56 -5.14 3.30
CA VAL A 178 -11.34 -3.90 3.30
C VAL A 178 -10.44 -2.69 3.11
N PHE A 179 -10.90 -1.75 2.28
CA PHE A 179 -10.16 -0.54 1.98
C PHE A 179 -11.03 0.68 2.24
N ARG A 180 -10.47 1.64 2.99
CA ARG A 180 -11.15 2.90 3.31
C ARG A 180 -11.20 3.82 2.10
N PHE A 181 -12.32 4.49 1.88
CA PHE A 181 -12.39 5.55 0.85
C PHE A 181 -11.52 6.75 1.24
N PRO A 182 -10.74 7.33 0.30
CA PRO A 182 -9.89 8.50 0.59
C PRO A 182 -10.68 9.70 1.14
N ASP A 183 -11.88 9.94 0.61
CA ASP A 183 -12.75 11.04 1.02
C ASP A 183 -13.63 10.72 2.25
N GLY A 184 -13.40 9.58 2.89
CA GLY A 184 -14.18 9.14 4.04
C GLY A 184 -15.35 8.27 3.63
N PHE A 185 -16.37 8.84 2.99
CA PHE A 185 -17.56 8.09 2.60
C PHE A 185 -17.87 8.19 1.11
N ALA A 186 -18.39 7.12 0.53
CA ALA A 186 -18.92 7.08 -0.82
C ALA A 186 -20.17 6.19 -0.89
N LEU A 187 -21.00 6.38 -1.91
CA LEU A 187 -22.05 5.41 -2.24
C LEU A 187 -21.38 4.14 -2.78
N ASN A 188 -21.65 3.01 -2.16
CA ASN A 188 -21.08 1.72 -2.52
C ASN A 188 -22.06 0.59 -2.18
N PRO A 189 -21.98 -0.57 -2.84
CA PRO A 189 -22.79 -1.71 -2.47
C PRO A 189 -22.57 -2.12 -1.01
N THR A 190 -23.67 -2.22 -0.29
CA THR A 190 -23.82 -2.80 1.05
C THR A 190 -24.79 -3.98 0.95
N TRP A 191 -24.87 -4.81 1.99
CA TRP A 191 -25.74 -5.98 1.94
C TRP A 191 -26.25 -6.38 3.32
N THR A 192 -27.33 -7.16 3.32
CA THR A 192 -27.91 -7.79 4.52
C THR A 192 -28.03 -9.29 4.31
N GLY A 193 -27.67 -10.09 5.32
CA GLY A 193 -27.54 -11.54 5.20
C GLY A 193 -26.13 -11.98 4.80
N ALA A 194 -25.90 -13.29 4.75
CA ALA A 194 -24.64 -13.85 4.25
C ALA A 194 -24.44 -13.49 2.78
N PHE A 195 -23.24 -13.07 2.39
CA PHE A 195 -23.02 -12.43 1.08
C PHE A 195 -23.50 -13.27 -0.11
N ARG A 196 -23.29 -14.60 -0.12
CA ARG A 196 -23.69 -15.48 -1.24
C ARG A 196 -25.21 -15.52 -1.50
N GLY A 197 -26.02 -15.16 -0.51
CA GLY A 197 -27.48 -15.07 -0.64
C GLY A 197 -28.02 -13.66 -0.38
N ALA A 198 -27.14 -12.66 -0.27
CA ALA A 198 -27.53 -11.35 0.18
C ALA A 198 -28.20 -10.53 -0.93
N THR A 199 -29.05 -9.60 -0.51
CA THR A 199 -29.54 -8.53 -1.39
C THR A 199 -28.58 -7.35 -1.29
N LEU A 200 -28.05 -6.92 -2.42
CA LEU A 200 -27.18 -5.75 -2.50
C LEU A 200 -28.01 -4.47 -2.59
N THR A 201 -27.61 -3.45 -1.83
CA THR A 201 -28.18 -2.09 -1.87
C THR A 201 -27.06 -1.06 -1.85
N ASP A 202 -27.16 -0.01 -2.65
CA ASP A 202 -26.22 1.12 -2.55
C ASP A 202 -26.56 1.96 -1.32
N ASP A 203 -25.58 2.13 -0.44
CA ASP A 203 -25.69 2.99 0.74
C ASP A 203 -24.36 3.72 0.98
N LEU A 204 -24.35 4.65 1.94
CA LEU A 204 -23.18 5.37 2.37
C LEU A 204 -22.21 4.43 3.11
N ALA A 205 -21.08 4.13 2.50
CA ALA A 205 -20.04 3.27 3.05
C ALA A 205 -18.73 4.05 3.27
N GLN A 206 -18.00 3.70 4.33
CA GLN A 206 -16.65 4.20 4.60
C GLN A 206 -15.58 3.28 4.03
N PHE A 207 -15.89 2.00 3.86
CA PHE A 207 -15.00 0.97 3.37
C PHE A 207 -15.63 0.23 2.19
N THR A 208 -14.75 -0.20 1.31
CA THR A 208 -15.05 -1.20 0.30
C THR A 208 -14.64 -2.57 0.81
N VAL A 209 -15.43 -3.59 0.50
CA VAL A 209 -15.10 -4.98 0.83
C VAL A 209 -14.65 -5.71 -0.45
N ARG A 210 -13.55 -6.44 -0.33
CA ARG A 210 -12.79 -7.01 -1.43
C ARG A 210 -12.29 -8.39 -1.09
N VAL A 211 -11.87 -9.09 -2.14
CA VAL A 211 -11.02 -10.27 -2.03
C VAL A 211 -9.61 -9.92 -2.45
N PHE A 212 -8.68 -10.18 -1.54
CA PHE A 212 -7.27 -10.14 -1.83
C PHE A 212 -6.78 -11.54 -2.20
N THR A 213 -5.97 -11.61 -3.24
CA THR A 213 -5.20 -12.80 -3.61
C THR A 213 -3.80 -12.35 -3.93
N THR A 214 -2.83 -13.12 -3.45
CA THR A 214 -1.44 -13.00 -3.87
C THR A 214 -1.29 -13.42 -5.34
N GLY A 215 -0.17 -13.04 -5.95
CA GLY A 215 0.01 -13.19 -7.40
C GLY A 215 -0.57 -12.05 -8.24
N ASP A 216 -0.80 -10.88 -7.63
CA ASP A 216 -1.06 -9.64 -8.37
C ASP A 216 0.27 -8.94 -8.74
N PRO A 217 0.26 -7.91 -9.58
CA PRO A 217 1.50 -7.25 -10.04
C PRO A 217 2.34 -6.60 -8.93
N THR A 218 1.71 -6.33 -7.79
CA THR A 218 2.30 -5.69 -6.61
C THR A 218 2.66 -6.72 -5.52
N ASN A 219 1.97 -7.86 -5.48
CA ASN A 219 2.11 -8.92 -4.48
C ASN A 219 2.51 -10.23 -5.15
N ALA A 220 3.70 -10.75 -4.81
CA ALA A 220 4.18 -11.99 -5.39
C ALA A 220 3.21 -13.17 -5.15
N VAL A 221 3.19 -14.14 -6.06
CA VAL A 221 2.57 -15.45 -5.82
C VAL A 221 3.30 -16.09 -4.64
N LEU A 222 2.59 -16.56 -3.63
CA LEU A 222 3.15 -17.33 -2.52
C LEU A 222 3.28 -18.81 -2.94
N GLY A 223 3.92 -19.07 -4.08
CA GLY A 223 4.16 -20.43 -4.56
C GLY A 223 5.09 -21.23 -3.65
N GLN A 224 5.31 -22.51 -3.93
CA GLN A 224 6.10 -23.41 -3.06
C GLN A 224 7.42 -22.79 -2.56
N GLY A 225 7.62 -22.81 -1.24
CA GLY A 225 8.81 -22.25 -0.58
C GLY A 225 8.82 -20.72 -0.44
N ALA A 226 7.79 -20.00 -0.93
CA ALA A 226 7.76 -18.55 -0.85
C ALA A 226 7.69 -18.01 0.58
N LEU A 227 6.99 -18.72 1.48
CA LEU A 227 6.89 -18.33 2.88
C LEU A 227 8.26 -18.27 3.59
N ASP A 228 9.23 -19.09 3.20
CA ASP A 228 10.57 -19.07 3.79
C ASP A 228 11.37 -17.81 3.41
N ALA A 229 10.88 -17.02 2.44
CA ALA A 229 11.43 -15.72 2.08
C ALA A 229 10.81 -14.54 2.87
N PHE A 230 10.02 -14.81 3.91
CA PHE A 230 9.51 -13.81 4.84
C PHE A 230 10.30 -13.82 6.14
N ASP A 231 10.40 -12.66 6.80
CA ASP A 231 11.07 -12.54 8.10
C ASP A 231 10.41 -13.43 9.17
N ASP A 232 9.09 -13.57 9.10
CA ASP A 232 8.29 -14.47 9.92
C ASP A 232 7.33 -15.27 9.02
N PRO A 233 7.76 -16.45 8.56
CA PRO A 233 6.94 -17.32 7.71
C PRO A 233 5.64 -17.77 8.38
N ASP A 234 5.66 -17.99 9.70
CA ASP A 234 4.52 -18.49 10.45
C ASP A 234 3.47 -17.39 10.63
N ALA A 235 3.89 -16.16 10.95
CA ALA A 235 2.99 -15.01 11.02
C ALA A 235 2.37 -14.70 9.65
N THR A 236 3.15 -14.84 8.57
CA THR A 236 2.68 -14.73 7.18
C THR A 236 1.64 -15.81 6.85
N ALA A 237 1.85 -17.05 7.27
CA ALA A 237 0.84 -18.11 7.11
C ALA A 237 -0.42 -17.81 7.94
N ALA A 238 -0.25 -17.39 9.20
CA ALA A 238 -1.34 -17.10 10.12
C ALA A 238 -2.28 -16.01 9.59
N ILE A 239 -1.75 -14.93 9.02
CA ILE A 239 -2.59 -13.85 8.46
C ILE A 239 -3.38 -14.31 7.23
N VAL A 240 -2.80 -15.19 6.39
CA VAL A 240 -3.49 -15.76 5.23
C VAL A 240 -4.63 -16.67 5.70
N VAL A 241 -4.36 -17.60 6.62
CA VAL A 241 -5.38 -18.49 7.19
C VAL A 241 -6.49 -17.68 7.86
N PHE A 242 -6.13 -16.69 8.68
CA PHE A 242 -7.10 -15.86 9.40
C PHE A 242 -7.96 -15.03 8.45
N GLY A 243 -7.36 -14.37 7.46
CA GLY A 243 -8.11 -13.62 6.44
C GLY A 243 -9.02 -14.51 5.58
N HIS A 244 -8.62 -15.77 5.35
CA HIS A 244 -9.46 -16.76 4.67
C HIS A 244 -10.65 -17.21 5.53
N ALA A 245 -10.43 -17.47 6.82
CA ALA A 245 -11.49 -17.80 7.78
C ALA A 245 -12.57 -16.70 7.83
N LEU A 246 -12.15 -15.43 7.90
CA LEU A 246 -13.09 -14.30 7.87
C LEU A 246 -13.83 -14.20 6.53
N LEU A 247 -13.15 -14.44 5.41
CA LEU A 247 -13.80 -14.43 4.09
C LEU A 247 -14.94 -15.46 4.04
N ARG A 248 -14.68 -16.69 4.47
CA ARG A 248 -15.70 -17.75 4.53
C ARG A 248 -16.89 -17.35 5.40
N ARG A 249 -16.62 -16.87 6.62
CA ARG A 249 -17.66 -16.38 7.53
C ARG A 249 -18.54 -15.33 6.85
N VAL A 250 -17.94 -14.31 6.22
CA VAL A 250 -18.66 -13.23 5.53
C VAL A 250 -19.50 -13.75 4.35
N LEU A 251 -18.95 -14.72 3.61
CA LEU A 251 -19.63 -15.29 2.45
C LEU A 251 -20.84 -16.15 2.83
N GLU A 252 -20.76 -16.87 3.95
CA GLU A 252 -21.65 -18.00 4.23
C GLU A 252 -22.54 -17.82 5.47
N ARG A 253 -22.09 -17.05 6.47
CA ARG A 253 -22.66 -17.09 7.83
C ARG A 253 -23.03 -15.71 8.39
N ASP A 254 -22.19 -14.70 8.14
CA ASP A 254 -22.35 -13.41 8.79
C ASP A 254 -23.45 -12.57 8.11
N THR A 255 -24.53 -12.36 8.84
CA THR A 255 -25.70 -11.63 8.34
C THR A 255 -25.58 -10.11 8.49
N ALA A 256 -24.63 -9.62 9.27
CA ALA A 256 -24.41 -8.21 9.58
C ALA A 256 -23.11 -7.65 8.97
N ALA A 257 -22.26 -8.50 8.39
CA ALA A 257 -20.99 -8.11 7.76
C ALA A 257 -21.16 -6.99 6.73
N GLY A 258 -22.22 -7.03 5.93
CA GLY A 258 -22.45 -6.04 4.88
C GLY A 258 -22.73 -4.62 5.36
N GLN A 259 -23.12 -4.47 6.63
CA GLN A 259 -23.29 -3.16 7.27
C GLN A 259 -22.07 -2.80 8.10
N SER A 260 -21.54 -3.75 8.87
CA SER A 260 -20.41 -3.50 9.77
C SER A 260 -19.08 -3.30 9.05
N LEU A 261 -18.75 -4.14 8.06
CA LEU A 261 -17.53 -3.99 7.27
C LEU A 261 -17.55 -2.73 6.42
N THR A 262 -18.65 -2.46 5.72
CA THR A 262 -18.75 -1.31 4.81
C THR A 262 -18.78 0.01 5.57
N ARG A 263 -19.34 0.05 6.79
CA ARG A 263 -19.42 1.27 7.59
C ARG A 263 -18.24 1.47 8.53
N TYR A 264 -17.73 0.42 9.15
CA TYR A 264 -16.73 0.52 10.22
C TYR A 264 -15.43 -0.25 9.92
N GLY A 265 -15.43 -1.16 8.94
CA GLY A 265 -14.27 -1.99 8.62
C GLY A 265 -14.01 -3.07 9.67
N THR A 266 -15.02 -3.43 10.48
CA THR A 266 -14.88 -4.34 11.61
C THR A 266 -15.93 -5.45 11.59
N LEU A 267 -15.61 -6.60 12.19
CA LEU A 267 -16.57 -7.66 12.51
C LEU A 267 -16.61 -7.88 14.02
N ARG A 268 -17.78 -8.21 14.56
CA ARG A 268 -17.93 -8.63 15.96
C ARG A 268 -18.29 -10.11 15.98
N ILE A 269 -17.45 -10.92 16.62
CA ILE A 269 -17.54 -12.37 16.58
C ILE A 269 -17.38 -12.91 18.00
N PRO A 270 -18.26 -13.78 18.51
CA PRO A 270 -18.04 -14.46 19.77
C PRO A 270 -16.70 -15.21 19.77
N ALA A 271 -15.93 -15.17 20.85
CA ALA A 271 -14.56 -15.71 20.85
C ALA A 271 -14.50 -17.19 20.42
N HIS A 272 -15.43 -18.01 20.93
CA HIS A 272 -15.54 -19.43 20.56
C HIS A 272 -15.93 -19.67 19.10
N GLU A 273 -16.70 -18.77 18.49
CA GLU A 273 -17.00 -18.85 17.06
C GLU A 273 -15.75 -18.52 16.26
N LEU A 274 -14.99 -17.49 16.64
CA LEU A 274 -13.76 -17.12 15.94
C LEU A 274 -12.74 -18.27 15.91
N GLU A 275 -12.58 -18.97 17.04
CA GLU A 275 -11.76 -20.19 17.13
C GLU A 275 -12.26 -21.28 16.16
N SER A 276 -13.58 -21.48 16.10
CA SER A 276 -14.20 -22.44 15.17
C SER A 276 -13.98 -22.07 13.70
N GLU A 277 -14.11 -20.78 13.34
CA GLU A 277 -13.88 -20.32 11.96
C GLU A 277 -12.43 -20.57 11.52
N VAL A 278 -11.46 -20.35 12.41
CA VAL A 278 -10.04 -20.62 12.13
C VAL A 278 -9.78 -22.13 12.04
N ALA A 279 -10.38 -22.93 12.92
CA ALA A 279 -10.26 -24.39 12.89
C ALA A 279 -10.77 -24.95 11.57
N GLU A 280 -11.96 -24.55 11.15
CA GLU A 280 -12.54 -24.98 9.89
C GLU A 280 -11.72 -24.52 8.68
N ALA A 281 -11.13 -23.32 8.71
CA ALA A 281 -10.27 -22.83 7.63
C ALA A 281 -8.99 -23.67 7.51
N LEU A 282 -8.40 -24.12 8.62
CA LEU A 282 -7.21 -24.99 8.61
C LEU A 282 -7.52 -26.39 8.05
N GLU A 283 -8.76 -26.87 8.17
CA GLU A 283 -9.19 -28.17 7.68
C GLU A 283 -9.60 -28.19 6.20
N GLU A 284 -9.79 -27.02 5.58
CA GLU A 284 -10.14 -26.97 4.15
C GLU A 284 -9.01 -27.48 3.27
N SER A 285 -9.37 -28.20 2.20
CA SER A 285 -8.39 -28.85 1.32
C SER A 285 -7.42 -27.84 0.71
N ASN A 286 -7.90 -26.70 0.21
CA ASN A 286 -7.07 -25.65 -0.37
C ASN A 286 -6.07 -25.06 0.64
N VAL A 287 -6.49 -24.76 1.86
CA VAL A 287 -5.63 -24.17 2.91
C VAL A 287 -4.66 -25.22 3.45
N SER A 288 -5.11 -26.43 3.75
CA SER A 288 -4.28 -27.52 4.25
C SER A 288 -3.22 -27.95 3.22
N GLU A 289 -3.59 -28.04 1.94
CA GLU A 289 -2.64 -28.31 0.84
C GLU A 289 -1.63 -27.17 0.72
N TRP A 290 -2.07 -25.92 0.75
CA TRP A 290 -1.18 -24.75 0.72
C TRP A 290 -0.20 -24.75 1.90
N LEU A 291 -0.67 -24.92 3.13
CA LEU A 291 0.19 -25.02 4.32
C LEU A 291 1.18 -26.20 4.20
N SER A 292 0.75 -27.33 3.67
CA SER A 292 1.61 -28.50 3.45
C SER A 292 2.70 -28.22 2.41
N LEU A 293 2.37 -27.53 1.31
CA LEU A 293 3.34 -27.11 0.28
C LEU A 293 4.43 -26.18 0.85
N HIS A 294 4.12 -25.44 1.91
CA HIS A 294 5.07 -24.57 2.60
C HIS A 294 5.69 -25.19 3.87
N GLY A 295 5.43 -26.45 4.17
CA GLY A 295 5.96 -27.10 5.37
C GLY A 295 5.43 -26.47 6.67
N ARG A 296 4.18 -25.99 6.67
CA ARG A 296 3.48 -25.36 7.80
C ARG A 296 2.18 -26.07 8.19
N ALA A 297 2.05 -27.35 7.84
CA ALA A 297 0.88 -28.18 8.18
C ALA A 297 0.62 -28.34 9.69
N ALA A 298 1.58 -27.99 10.56
CA ALA A 298 1.44 -28.03 12.01
C ALA A 298 0.83 -26.77 12.63
N LEU A 299 0.52 -25.74 11.82
CA LEU A 299 -0.06 -24.49 12.30
C LEU A 299 -1.46 -24.75 12.88
N GLY A 300 -1.62 -24.52 14.19
CA GLY A 300 -2.89 -24.73 14.91
C GLY A 300 -3.63 -23.42 15.21
N VAL A 301 -4.90 -23.54 15.63
CA VAL A 301 -5.80 -22.41 15.95
C VAL A 301 -5.15 -21.42 16.91
N ASP A 302 -4.67 -21.88 18.07
CA ASP A 302 -4.04 -21.02 19.06
C ASP A 302 -2.81 -20.30 18.52
N GLN A 303 -2.05 -20.95 17.64
CA GLN A 303 -0.86 -20.35 17.03
C GLN A 303 -1.26 -19.25 16.03
N VAL A 304 -2.27 -19.50 15.19
CA VAL A 304 -2.81 -18.49 14.27
C VAL A 304 -3.27 -17.25 15.03
N LEU A 305 -4.13 -17.42 16.04
CA LEU A 305 -4.68 -16.30 16.80
C LEU A 305 -3.60 -15.52 17.55
N ARG A 306 -2.64 -16.20 18.20
CA ARG A 306 -1.51 -15.54 18.87
C ARG A 306 -0.61 -14.77 17.91
N LEU A 307 -0.33 -15.31 16.72
CA LEU A 307 0.50 -14.65 15.73
C LEU A 307 -0.18 -13.42 15.13
N VAL A 308 -1.49 -13.51 14.85
CA VAL A 308 -2.32 -12.39 14.39
C VAL A 308 -2.39 -11.29 15.45
N ASP A 309 -2.63 -11.64 16.70
CA ASP A 309 -2.63 -10.69 17.82
C ASP A 309 -1.25 -10.02 18.00
N GLY A 310 -0.18 -10.80 17.88
CA GLY A 310 1.21 -10.35 18.02
C GLY A 310 1.70 -9.40 16.91
N MET A 311 0.91 -9.17 15.84
CA MET A 311 1.26 -8.21 14.79
C MET A 311 1.15 -6.76 15.24
N PHE A 312 0.40 -6.50 16.32
CA PHE A 312 0.25 -5.17 16.86
C PHE A 312 1.51 -4.67 17.57
N HIS A 313 1.92 -3.45 17.25
CA HIS A 313 3.00 -2.76 17.93
C HIS A 313 2.56 -1.35 18.30
N LEU A 314 2.31 -1.12 19.59
CA LEU A 314 1.92 0.18 20.12
C LEU A 314 2.93 1.25 19.72
N GLY A 315 2.42 2.34 19.16
CA GLY A 315 3.22 3.49 18.78
C GLY A 315 4.21 3.23 17.65
N ARG A 316 4.18 2.09 16.96
CA ARG A 316 5.10 1.83 15.84
C ARG A 316 4.72 2.69 14.64
N ARG A 317 5.71 3.39 14.05
CA ARG A 317 5.50 4.26 12.88
C ARG A 317 4.90 3.50 11.72
N SER A 318 3.96 4.12 11.01
CA SER A 318 3.25 3.53 9.87
C SER A 318 2.37 2.31 10.17
N TYR A 319 2.35 1.75 11.38
CA TYR A 319 1.48 0.61 11.73
C TYR A 319 0.05 1.07 12.07
N PRO A 320 -0.97 0.21 11.85
CA PRO A 320 -2.34 0.42 12.28
C PRO A 320 -2.54 0.00 13.75
N GLY A 321 -3.79 0.06 14.24
CA GLY A 321 -4.22 -0.60 15.48
C GLY A 321 -4.12 -2.13 15.42
N PRO A 322 -4.46 -2.84 16.51
CA PRO A 322 -4.47 -4.29 16.53
C PRO A 322 -5.58 -4.84 15.65
N ILE A 323 -5.39 -6.08 15.19
CA ILE A 323 -6.39 -6.81 14.41
C ILE A 323 -7.51 -7.32 15.34
N LEU A 324 -7.17 -7.68 16.57
CA LEU A 324 -8.11 -8.25 17.55
C LEU A 324 -8.29 -7.29 18.72
N HIS A 325 -9.55 -7.05 19.11
CA HIS A 325 -9.89 -6.36 20.33
C HIS A 325 -10.85 -7.23 21.16
N SER A 326 -10.40 -7.69 22.32
CA SER A 326 -11.25 -8.47 23.23
C SER A 326 -12.33 -7.58 23.87
N VAL A 327 -13.59 -7.96 23.77
CA VAL A 327 -14.72 -7.22 24.36
C VAL A 327 -15.66 -8.19 25.06
N GLN A 328 -15.46 -8.39 26.36
CA GLN A 328 -16.21 -9.39 27.15
C GLN A 328 -16.05 -10.80 26.53
N ASP A 329 -17.14 -11.43 26.10
CA ASP A 329 -17.16 -12.74 25.47
C ASP A 329 -17.01 -12.68 23.93
N ASP A 330 -16.94 -11.47 23.37
CA ASP A 330 -16.75 -11.20 21.94
C ASP A 330 -15.32 -10.76 21.63
N VAL A 331 -14.98 -10.86 20.34
CA VAL A 331 -13.82 -10.24 19.72
C VAL A 331 -14.31 -9.29 18.64
N LEU A 332 -13.91 -8.03 18.72
CA LEU A 332 -14.04 -7.08 17.62
C LEU A 332 -12.79 -7.19 16.75
N VAL A 333 -12.97 -7.68 15.52
CA VAL A 333 -11.91 -7.87 14.53
C VAL A 333 -11.82 -6.64 13.63
N ASP A 334 -10.71 -5.92 13.66
CA ASP A 334 -10.41 -4.82 12.73
C ASP A 334 -9.87 -5.39 11.40
N VAL A 335 -10.78 -5.57 10.45
CA VAL A 335 -10.46 -6.10 9.12
C VAL A 335 -9.66 -5.10 8.30
N TRP A 336 -9.74 -3.80 8.60
CA TRP A 336 -8.91 -2.80 7.95
C TRP A 336 -7.45 -2.89 8.41
N ALA A 337 -7.20 -3.09 9.71
CA ALA A 337 -5.87 -3.38 10.23
C ALA A 337 -5.31 -4.67 9.62
N LEU A 338 -6.11 -5.73 9.55
CA LEU A 338 -5.76 -6.98 8.88
C LEU A 338 -5.34 -6.73 7.42
N SER A 339 -6.15 -5.98 6.67
CA SER A 339 -5.90 -5.68 5.27
C SER A 339 -4.59 -4.93 5.05
N TRP A 340 -4.30 -3.98 5.93
CA TRP A 340 -3.02 -3.27 5.92
C TRP A 340 -1.84 -4.23 6.13
N HIS A 341 -1.93 -5.13 7.12
CA HIS A 341 -0.88 -6.12 7.38
C HIS A 341 -0.71 -7.09 6.21
N MET A 342 -1.78 -7.46 5.50
CA MET A 342 -1.68 -8.26 4.28
C MET A 342 -0.97 -7.49 3.15
N THR A 343 -1.42 -6.26 2.84
CA THR A 343 -0.86 -5.47 1.73
C THR A 343 0.60 -5.07 1.96
N VAL A 344 1.01 -4.85 3.20
CA VAL A 344 2.38 -4.43 3.54
C VAL A 344 3.26 -5.62 3.90
N GLY A 345 2.72 -6.61 4.62
CA GLY A 345 3.44 -7.77 5.15
C GLY A 345 3.64 -8.89 4.14
N LEU A 346 2.73 -9.09 3.18
CA LEU A 346 2.84 -10.14 2.14
C LEU A 346 3.77 -9.74 0.97
N ARG A 347 4.73 -8.87 1.24
CA ARG A 347 5.75 -8.41 0.29
C ARG A 347 7.06 -9.15 0.51
N ILE A 348 7.49 -9.94 -0.49
CA ILE A 348 8.75 -10.70 -0.43
C ILE A 348 9.95 -9.78 -0.22
N ASP A 349 10.86 -10.16 0.67
CA ASP A 349 12.12 -9.43 0.86
C ASP A 349 13.07 -9.67 -0.33
N PRO A 350 13.42 -8.62 -1.10
CA PRO A 350 14.35 -8.76 -2.22
C PRO A 350 15.77 -9.12 -1.79
N SER A 351 16.13 -9.01 -0.50
CA SER A 351 17.47 -9.30 0.00
C SER A 351 17.79 -10.80 0.08
N ILE A 352 16.78 -11.66 0.08
CA ILE A 352 16.92 -13.12 0.16
C ILE A 352 17.37 -13.71 -1.19
N GLY A 353 17.12 -12.99 -2.30
CA GLY A 353 17.52 -13.40 -3.64
C GLY A 353 16.92 -14.74 -4.07
N GLY A 354 17.55 -15.38 -5.07
CA GLY A 354 17.18 -16.72 -5.51
C GLY A 354 16.04 -16.79 -6.52
N ALA A 355 15.58 -18.03 -6.77
CA ALA A 355 14.63 -18.34 -7.84
C ALA A 355 13.30 -17.60 -7.70
N LEU A 356 12.80 -17.45 -6.48
CA LEU A 356 11.55 -16.77 -6.20
C LEU A 356 11.60 -15.27 -6.53
N VAL A 357 12.69 -14.58 -6.15
CA VAL A 357 12.88 -13.15 -6.47
C VAL A 357 13.00 -12.95 -7.98
N ASN A 358 13.70 -13.86 -8.68
CA ASN A 358 13.81 -13.82 -10.13
C ASN A 358 12.47 -14.06 -10.83
N ALA A 359 11.71 -15.08 -10.41
CA ALA A 359 10.37 -15.35 -10.93
C ALA A 359 9.42 -14.17 -10.68
N SER A 360 9.52 -13.55 -9.49
CA SER A 360 8.82 -12.30 -9.17
C SER A 360 9.18 -11.17 -10.12
N ALA A 361 10.48 -10.98 -10.41
CA ALA A 361 10.92 -9.93 -11.32
C ALA A 361 10.38 -10.17 -12.74
N GLU A 362 10.47 -11.40 -13.25
CA GLU A 362 9.95 -11.79 -14.56
C GLU A 362 8.43 -11.59 -14.66
N GLU A 363 7.67 -11.98 -13.63
CA GLU A 363 6.22 -11.76 -13.59
C GLU A 363 5.89 -10.25 -13.65
N PHE A 364 6.65 -9.41 -12.95
CA PHE A 364 6.45 -7.97 -13.00
C PHE A 364 6.69 -7.38 -14.41
N GLU A 365 7.66 -7.91 -15.15
CA GLU A 365 7.88 -7.57 -16.56
C GLU A 365 6.69 -7.98 -17.44
N LEU A 366 6.21 -9.22 -17.25
CA LEU A 366 5.06 -9.77 -17.98
C LEU A 366 3.79 -8.95 -17.76
N VAL A 367 3.46 -8.61 -16.52
CA VAL A 367 2.29 -7.77 -16.24
C VAL A 367 2.46 -6.39 -16.85
N THR A 368 3.62 -5.74 -16.66
CA THR A 368 3.87 -4.40 -17.21
C THR A 368 3.59 -4.38 -18.72
N GLN A 369 4.06 -5.40 -19.43
CA GLN A 369 3.78 -5.54 -20.85
C GLN A 369 2.32 -5.92 -21.16
N SER A 370 1.67 -6.74 -20.33
CA SER A 370 0.25 -7.08 -20.50
C SER A 370 -0.65 -5.85 -20.39
N VAL A 371 -0.37 -4.93 -19.47
CA VAL A 371 -1.06 -3.63 -19.37
C VAL A 371 -0.91 -2.83 -20.65
N ILE A 372 0.31 -2.78 -21.21
CA ILE A 372 0.57 -2.09 -22.48
C ILE A 372 -0.17 -2.76 -23.64
N ASP A 373 -0.12 -4.09 -23.73
CA ASP A 373 -0.75 -4.89 -24.77
C ASP A 373 -2.28 -4.76 -24.76
N GLY A 374 -2.88 -4.46 -23.60
CA GLY A 374 -4.30 -4.16 -23.44
C GLY A 374 -4.73 -2.79 -23.97
N THR A 375 -3.80 -1.98 -24.49
CA THR A 375 -4.07 -0.61 -24.96
C THR A 375 -3.85 -0.48 -26.48
N PRO A 376 -4.35 0.59 -27.12
CA PRO A 376 -4.01 0.91 -28.51
C PRO A 376 -2.52 1.19 -28.76
N PHE A 377 -1.71 1.29 -27.70
CA PHE A 377 -0.27 1.55 -27.77
C PHE A 377 0.58 0.27 -27.74
N ALA A 378 -0.07 -0.90 -27.82
CA ALA A 378 0.60 -2.18 -27.97
C ALA A 378 1.62 -2.14 -29.12
N PRO A 379 2.86 -2.60 -28.91
CA PRO A 379 3.87 -2.58 -29.96
C PRO A 379 3.48 -3.54 -31.10
N PRO A 380 3.84 -3.23 -32.36
CA PRO A 380 3.66 -4.15 -33.48
C PRO A 380 4.29 -5.52 -33.23
N PRO A 381 3.77 -6.62 -33.82
CA PRO A 381 4.23 -7.98 -33.52
C PRO A 381 5.74 -8.20 -33.64
N ASP A 382 6.41 -7.54 -34.57
CA ASP A 382 7.86 -7.69 -34.75
C ASP A 382 8.67 -7.01 -33.65
N LEU A 383 8.23 -5.86 -33.16
CA LEU A 383 8.83 -5.22 -31.98
C LEU A 383 8.48 -5.97 -30.70
N ARG A 384 7.25 -6.49 -30.58
CA ARG A 384 6.79 -7.25 -29.42
C ARG A 384 7.66 -8.48 -29.15
N LYS A 385 8.18 -9.12 -30.21
CA LYS A 385 9.11 -10.27 -30.13
C LYS A 385 10.45 -9.94 -29.47
N LEU A 386 10.80 -8.66 -29.34
CA LEU A 386 12.04 -8.22 -28.68
C LEU A 386 11.93 -8.19 -27.15
N ARG A 387 10.72 -8.24 -26.58
CA ARG A 387 10.51 -8.34 -25.14
C ARG A 387 11.20 -9.58 -24.58
N GLY A 388 11.95 -9.42 -23.51
CA GLY A 388 12.74 -10.47 -22.85
C GLY A 388 13.99 -10.89 -23.64
N ARG A 389 14.33 -10.21 -24.74
CA ARG A 389 15.57 -10.46 -25.49
C ARG A 389 16.66 -9.48 -25.11
N THR A 390 17.88 -9.99 -25.02
CA THR A 390 19.09 -9.16 -24.92
C THR A 390 19.38 -8.51 -26.27
N LEU A 391 19.31 -7.18 -26.32
CA LEU A 391 19.74 -6.39 -27.48
C LEU A 391 21.27 -6.45 -27.61
N ARG A 392 21.76 -6.62 -28.83
CA ARG A 392 23.19 -6.73 -29.12
C ARG A 392 23.65 -5.76 -30.18
N LEU A 393 24.86 -5.23 -30.01
CA LEU A 393 25.53 -4.36 -30.96
C LEU A 393 26.99 -4.77 -31.07
N ALA A 394 27.44 -5.10 -32.28
CA ALA A 394 28.80 -5.54 -32.55
C ALA A 394 29.22 -6.73 -31.65
N GLY A 395 28.30 -7.66 -31.41
CA GLY A 395 28.48 -8.85 -30.57
C GLY A 395 28.34 -8.61 -29.06
N ALA A 396 28.35 -7.36 -28.60
CA ALA A 396 28.24 -7.03 -27.17
C ALA A 396 26.77 -6.90 -26.73
N PRO A 397 26.38 -7.42 -25.55
CA PRO A 397 25.06 -7.19 -24.98
C PRO A 397 24.93 -5.74 -24.52
N ILE A 398 23.82 -5.08 -24.87
CA ILE A 398 23.48 -3.75 -24.37
C ILE A 398 22.58 -3.87 -23.14
N THR A 399 21.43 -4.52 -23.31
CA THR A 399 20.40 -4.66 -22.28
C THR A 399 19.36 -5.69 -22.67
N ASP A 400 18.67 -6.25 -21.69
CA ASP A 400 17.39 -6.92 -21.89
C ASP A 400 16.26 -5.87 -22.03
N VAL A 401 15.22 -6.23 -22.78
CA VAL A 401 14.04 -5.37 -22.98
C VAL A 401 12.88 -5.89 -22.15
N ASP A 402 12.68 -5.29 -20.99
CA ASP A 402 11.70 -5.74 -20.01
C ASP A 402 10.26 -5.51 -20.54
N ALA A 403 9.99 -4.30 -21.08
CA ALA A 403 8.74 -3.98 -21.78
C ALA A 403 8.94 -2.91 -22.88
N LEU A 404 7.98 -2.82 -23.82
CA LEU A 404 7.96 -1.86 -24.92
C LEU A 404 6.56 -1.30 -25.12
N VAL A 405 6.46 0.00 -25.36
CA VAL A 405 5.22 0.68 -25.79
C VAL A 405 5.50 1.59 -26.99
N VAL A 406 4.56 1.63 -27.93
CA VAL A 406 4.67 2.44 -29.16
C VAL A 406 3.53 3.45 -29.22
N VAL A 407 3.88 4.73 -29.29
CA VAL A 407 2.92 5.83 -29.45
C VAL A 407 3.26 6.62 -30.71
N GLY A 408 2.54 6.34 -31.80
CA GLY A 408 2.85 6.93 -33.11
C GLY A 408 4.26 6.54 -33.57
N ARG A 409 5.15 7.54 -33.70
CA ARG A 409 6.57 7.31 -34.03
C ARG A 409 7.47 7.19 -32.81
N LYS A 410 6.95 7.31 -31.59
CA LYS A 410 7.76 7.15 -30.38
C LYS A 410 7.78 5.69 -29.94
N LEU A 411 8.97 5.16 -29.74
CA LEU A 411 9.21 3.86 -29.10
C LEU A 411 9.77 4.10 -27.71
N PHE A 412 9.07 3.65 -26.69
CA PHE A 412 9.59 3.66 -25.33
C PHE A 412 10.09 2.26 -24.99
N LEU A 413 11.38 2.16 -24.69
CA LEU A 413 11.98 0.98 -24.09
C LEU A 413 11.91 1.16 -22.56
N ILE A 414 11.29 0.20 -21.89
CA ILE A 414 11.01 0.26 -20.46
C ILE A 414 11.93 -0.72 -19.74
N SER A 415 12.57 -0.26 -18.65
CA SER A 415 13.18 -1.18 -17.70
C SER A 415 12.32 -1.34 -16.47
N CYS A 416 11.95 -2.56 -16.16
CA CYS A 416 11.19 -2.91 -14.99
C CYS A 416 12.17 -3.19 -13.84
N LYS A 417 11.95 -2.55 -12.70
CA LYS A 417 12.71 -2.77 -11.47
C LYS A 417 11.76 -3.08 -10.35
N ARG A 418 11.72 -4.35 -9.94
CA ARG A 418 10.92 -4.79 -8.79
C ARG A 418 11.56 -4.33 -7.48
N VAL A 419 11.40 -3.05 -7.16
CA VAL A 419 11.83 -2.46 -5.89
C VAL A 419 10.68 -2.56 -4.90
N THR A 420 10.67 -3.63 -4.10
CA THR A 420 9.66 -3.82 -3.06
C THR A 420 9.91 -2.85 -1.89
N LEU A 421 8.91 -2.02 -1.58
CA LEU A 421 8.96 -1.11 -0.44
C LEU A 421 8.48 -1.82 0.82
N ARG A 422 9.37 -1.93 1.82
CA ARG A 422 9.06 -2.49 3.15
C ARG A 422 8.40 -1.44 4.04
N VAL A 423 7.77 -1.90 5.12
CA VAL A 423 7.18 -1.02 6.14
C VAL A 423 8.17 0.01 6.69
N ASP A 424 9.46 -0.36 6.81
CA ASP A 424 10.49 0.56 7.29
C ASP A 424 10.69 1.75 6.35
N TYR A 425 10.55 1.56 5.04
CA TYR A 425 10.55 2.66 4.07
C TYR A 425 9.34 3.59 4.29
N LEU A 426 8.14 3.02 4.49
CA LEU A 426 6.93 3.79 4.78
C LEU A 426 7.06 4.58 6.09
N ALA A 427 7.70 3.98 7.10
CA ALA A 427 8.03 4.57 8.39
C ALA A 427 9.14 5.63 8.32
N GLY A 428 9.75 5.83 7.15
CA GLY A 428 10.82 6.80 6.94
C GLY A 428 12.15 6.39 7.55
N ASP A 429 12.42 5.10 7.74
CA ASP A 429 13.73 4.62 8.19
C ASP A 429 14.84 5.12 7.25
N TYR A 430 15.87 5.74 7.83
CA TYR A 430 16.90 6.44 7.07
C TYR A 430 17.66 5.52 6.12
N ARG A 431 18.03 4.32 6.57
CA ARG A 431 18.78 3.35 5.76
C ARG A 431 17.90 2.81 4.63
N SER A 432 16.65 2.47 4.94
CA SER A 432 15.69 1.92 3.99
C SER A 432 15.37 2.92 2.87
N VAL A 433 15.09 4.18 3.21
CA VAL A 433 14.83 5.26 2.23
C VAL A 433 16.04 5.49 1.34
N ARG A 434 17.24 5.60 1.91
CA ARG A 434 18.47 5.82 1.14
C ARG A 434 18.77 4.65 0.19
N ASN A 435 18.59 3.41 0.65
CA ASN A 435 18.83 2.22 -0.17
C ASN A 435 17.85 2.15 -1.35
N ALA A 436 16.57 2.39 -1.11
CA ALA A 436 15.55 2.42 -2.17
C ALA A 436 15.85 3.52 -3.18
N GLN A 437 16.14 4.74 -2.71
CA GLN A 437 16.52 5.86 -3.58
C GLN A 437 17.76 5.52 -4.43
N SER A 438 18.81 4.99 -3.80
CA SER A 438 20.04 4.64 -4.52
C SER A 438 19.80 3.59 -5.60
N ARG A 439 18.91 2.62 -5.38
CA ARG A 439 18.56 1.60 -6.39
C ARG A 439 17.88 2.22 -7.61
N VAL A 440 16.92 3.12 -7.39
CA VAL A 440 16.22 3.80 -8.49
C VAL A 440 17.13 4.78 -9.23
N ASP A 441 17.96 5.52 -8.50
CA ASP A 441 18.93 6.45 -9.07
C ASP A 441 19.96 5.72 -9.96
N SER A 442 20.47 4.56 -9.51
CA SER A 442 21.36 3.72 -10.33
C SER A 442 20.65 3.17 -11.56
N ALA A 443 19.41 2.68 -11.42
CA ALA A 443 18.62 2.19 -12.55
C ALA A 443 18.37 3.29 -13.60
N LEU A 444 18.12 4.52 -13.17
CA LEU A 444 17.99 5.68 -14.05
C LEU A 444 19.26 5.98 -14.84
N ASP A 445 20.42 5.92 -14.20
CA ASP A 445 21.70 6.19 -14.84
C ASP A 445 22.05 5.10 -15.85
N GLU A 446 21.94 3.83 -15.45
CA GLU A 446 22.13 2.67 -16.33
C GLU A 446 21.18 2.71 -17.53
N TRP A 447 19.90 2.98 -17.30
CA TRP A 447 18.92 2.99 -18.39
C TRP A 447 19.15 4.15 -19.35
N SER A 448 19.48 5.34 -18.84
CA SER A 448 19.77 6.49 -19.70
C SER A 448 20.98 6.24 -20.61
N GLU A 449 22.01 5.57 -20.09
CA GLU A 449 23.17 5.18 -20.87
C GLU A 449 22.82 4.17 -21.96
N ARG A 450 22.00 3.15 -21.64
CA ARG A 450 21.51 2.17 -22.62
C ARG A 450 20.68 2.84 -23.72
N ILE A 451 19.76 3.73 -23.37
CA ILE A 451 18.96 4.50 -24.35
C ILE A 451 19.86 5.38 -25.21
N ARG A 452 20.90 6.00 -24.65
CA ARG A 452 21.86 6.80 -25.41
C ARG A 452 22.61 5.96 -26.46
N ILE A 453 23.06 4.76 -26.09
CA ILE A 453 23.70 3.81 -27.01
C ILE A 453 22.75 3.43 -28.15
N ILE A 454 21.51 3.02 -27.81
CA ILE A 454 20.51 2.59 -28.79
C ILE A 454 20.11 3.73 -29.73
N ARG A 455 19.99 4.97 -29.24
CA ARG A 455 19.76 6.16 -30.08
C ARG A 455 20.91 6.43 -31.05
N GLY A 456 22.14 6.23 -30.61
CA GLY A 456 23.34 6.40 -31.46
C GLY A 456 23.52 5.29 -32.48
N SER A 457 22.84 4.15 -32.32
CA SER A 457 22.91 2.99 -33.22
C SER A 457 21.55 2.29 -33.25
N PRO A 458 20.56 2.83 -33.98
CA PRO A 458 19.19 2.30 -33.96
C PRO A 458 19.06 0.93 -34.65
N ILE A 459 20.10 0.48 -35.37
CA ILE A 459 20.21 -0.85 -35.96
C ILE A 459 21.34 -1.57 -35.24
N GLY A 460 21.01 -2.69 -34.59
CA GLY A 460 21.97 -3.59 -33.97
C GLY A 460 21.99 -4.97 -34.62
N ASP A 461 22.61 -5.93 -33.95
CA ASP A 461 22.78 -7.29 -34.48
C ASP A 461 21.44 -8.05 -34.56
N ASN A 462 20.51 -7.71 -33.68
CA ASN A 462 19.23 -8.40 -33.52
C ASN A 462 18.03 -7.46 -33.31
N TYR A 463 18.19 -6.17 -33.61
CA TYR A 463 17.11 -5.18 -33.56
C TYR A 463 17.25 -4.13 -34.67
N ASP A 464 16.12 -3.59 -35.10
CA ASP A 464 16.04 -2.43 -35.98
C ASP A 464 14.92 -1.52 -35.48
N PHE A 465 15.32 -0.37 -34.95
CA PHE A 465 14.42 0.69 -34.46
C PHE A 465 14.39 1.89 -35.40
N THR A 466 14.87 1.73 -36.64
CA THR A 466 14.82 2.77 -37.65
C THR A 466 13.38 3.22 -37.88
N GLY A 467 13.17 4.53 -37.93
CA GLY A 467 11.84 5.13 -38.10
C GLY A 467 11.18 5.56 -36.78
N TYR A 468 11.67 5.12 -35.63
CA TYR A 468 11.18 5.53 -34.32
C TYR A 468 12.05 6.61 -33.66
N GLU A 469 11.41 7.50 -32.91
CA GLU A 469 12.02 8.32 -31.86
C GLU A 469 12.09 7.46 -30.60
N ILE A 470 13.31 7.11 -30.17
CA ILE A 470 13.52 6.17 -29.09
C ILE A 470 13.60 6.94 -27.78
N ASP A 471 12.82 6.58 -26.78
CA ASP A 471 12.92 7.07 -25.40
C ASP A 471 12.96 5.87 -24.43
N GLY A 472 13.22 6.14 -23.17
CA GLY A 472 13.10 5.11 -22.15
C GLY A 472 12.93 5.65 -20.75
N PHE A 473 12.27 4.86 -19.93
CA PHE A 473 12.02 5.13 -18.52
C PHE A 473 12.03 3.83 -17.72
N VAL A 474 12.10 3.96 -16.41
CA VAL A 474 12.06 2.87 -15.45
C VAL A 474 10.65 2.73 -14.91
N VAL A 475 10.16 1.50 -14.80
CA VAL A 475 8.89 1.18 -14.13
C VAL A 475 9.18 0.41 -12.86
N VAL A 476 8.57 0.83 -11.76
CA VAL A 476 8.65 0.18 -10.44
C VAL A 476 7.24 -0.20 -9.97
N PRO A 477 7.07 -1.21 -9.08
CA PRO A 477 5.73 -1.55 -8.56
C PRO A 477 5.09 -0.35 -7.85
N GLU A 478 5.87 0.29 -6.97
CA GLU A 478 5.49 1.47 -6.19
C GLU A 478 6.55 2.56 -6.35
N LEU A 479 6.12 3.82 -6.37
CA LEU A 479 7.03 4.92 -6.62
C LEU A 479 8.02 5.10 -5.46
N VAL A 480 9.30 5.15 -5.79
CA VAL A 480 10.37 5.46 -4.84
C VAL A 480 10.73 6.93 -4.95
N TYR A 481 10.94 7.58 -3.81
CA TYR A 481 11.36 8.97 -3.80
C TYR A 481 12.79 9.09 -4.36
N SER A 482 12.97 10.00 -5.31
CA SER A 482 14.29 10.46 -5.78
C SER A 482 14.33 11.98 -5.76
N SER A 483 15.39 12.54 -5.17
CA SER A 483 15.61 13.98 -5.20
C SER A 483 16.05 14.48 -6.59
N ARG A 484 16.55 13.59 -7.46
CA ARG A 484 17.08 13.96 -8.77
C ARG A 484 15.97 14.45 -9.69
N ALA A 485 16.11 15.66 -10.24
CA ALA A 485 15.19 16.22 -11.23
C ALA A 485 14.98 15.32 -12.44
N LYS A 486 16.02 14.57 -12.83
CA LYS A 486 15.97 13.58 -13.91
C LYS A 486 14.86 12.53 -13.74
N SER A 487 14.56 12.10 -12.51
CA SER A 487 13.47 11.15 -12.26
C SER A 487 12.08 11.69 -12.67
N ARG A 488 11.94 13.01 -12.72
CA ARG A 488 10.71 13.77 -13.01
C ARG A 488 10.71 14.38 -14.42
N GLU A 489 11.72 14.11 -15.23
CA GLU A 489 11.78 14.62 -16.60
C GLU A 489 10.61 14.06 -17.42
N LEU A 490 9.83 14.95 -18.04
CA LEU A 490 8.61 14.60 -18.76
C LEU A 490 8.91 14.02 -20.14
N LEU A 491 8.36 12.85 -20.41
CA LEU A 491 8.40 12.14 -21.68
C LEU A 491 7.02 12.19 -22.33
N ARG A 492 6.80 13.20 -23.17
CA ARG A 492 5.49 13.47 -23.80
C ARG A 492 5.04 12.32 -24.71
N ILE A 493 3.77 11.93 -24.58
CA ILE A 493 3.09 10.96 -25.45
C ILE A 493 2.03 11.67 -26.30
N GLY A 494 2.31 11.88 -27.58
CA GLY A 494 1.38 12.56 -28.49
C GLY A 494 1.13 14.02 -28.11
N VAL A 495 -0.08 14.34 -27.65
CA VAL A 495 -0.52 15.71 -27.29
C VAL A 495 0.12 16.21 -25.99
N GLU A 496 0.23 17.54 -25.83
CA GLU A 496 0.95 18.17 -24.71
C GLU A 496 0.50 17.68 -23.32
N ARG A 497 -0.75 17.25 -23.14
CA ARG A 497 -1.29 16.89 -21.83
C ARG A 497 -0.86 15.53 -21.27
N PHE A 498 -0.36 14.62 -22.10
CA PHE A 498 0.00 13.28 -21.63
C PHE A 498 1.51 13.07 -21.66
N PHE A 499 2.03 12.47 -20.60
CA PHE A 499 3.46 12.21 -20.46
C PHE A 499 3.68 11.06 -19.49
N PHE A 500 4.81 10.38 -19.68
CA PHE A 500 5.48 9.66 -18.60
C PHE A 500 6.54 10.56 -17.98
N THR A 501 7.12 10.11 -16.88
CA THR A 501 8.34 10.60 -16.28
C THR A 501 9.41 9.51 -16.42
N ARG A 502 10.67 9.82 -16.11
CA ARG A 502 11.75 8.81 -16.23
C ARG A 502 11.64 7.66 -15.23
N VAL A 503 10.83 7.80 -14.17
CA VAL A 503 10.46 6.71 -13.25
C VAL A 503 8.96 6.73 -13.06
N GLU A 504 8.27 5.66 -13.42
CA GLU A 504 6.83 5.49 -13.19
C GLU A 504 6.56 4.35 -12.23
N SER A 505 5.48 4.47 -11.43
CA SER A 505 4.88 3.26 -10.84
C SER A 505 4.01 2.53 -11.88
N LEU A 506 3.77 1.24 -11.69
CA LEU A 506 2.86 0.49 -12.56
C LEU A 506 1.45 1.12 -12.59
N ALA A 507 0.98 1.64 -11.46
CA ALA A 507 -0.30 2.33 -11.34
C ALA A 507 -0.34 3.58 -12.24
N GLN A 508 0.73 4.39 -12.21
CA GLN A 508 0.84 5.61 -13.01
C GLN A 508 0.95 5.32 -14.51
N LEU A 509 1.72 4.30 -14.88
CA LEU A 509 1.80 3.82 -16.26
C LEU A 509 0.40 3.41 -16.74
N THR A 510 -0.31 2.59 -15.97
CA THR A 510 -1.65 2.11 -16.28
C THR A 510 -2.64 3.27 -16.44
N ALA A 511 -2.67 4.19 -15.48
CA ALA A 511 -3.55 5.35 -15.52
C ALA A 511 -3.27 6.23 -16.76
N THR A 512 -2.00 6.50 -17.04
CA THR A 512 -1.59 7.30 -18.19
C THR A 512 -2.00 6.65 -19.51
N LEU A 513 -1.76 5.34 -19.66
CA LEU A 513 -2.16 4.58 -20.84
C LEU A 513 -3.69 4.54 -21.00
N THR A 514 -4.44 4.31 -19.92
CA THR A 514 -5.91 4.30 -19.94
C THR A 514 -6.47 5.66 -20.35
N MET A 515 -5.98 6.75 -19.74
CA MET A 515 -6.40 8.11 -20.11
C MET A 515 -6.08 8.44 -21.57
N ALA A 516 -4.88 8.08 -22.02
CA ALA A 516 -4.47 8.29 -23.41
C ALA A 516 -5.24 7.40 -24.39
N SER A 517 -5.75 6.24 -23.97
CA SER A 517 -6.54 5.33 -24.83
C SER A 517 -7.94 5.86 -25.14
N ASN A 518 -8.45 6.85 -24.41
CA ASN A 518 -9.78 7.39 -24.64
C ASN A 518 -9.81 8.23 -25.95
N PRO A 519 -10.67 7.93 -26.94
CA PRO A 519 -10.70 8.65 -28.22
C PRO A 519 -10.98 10.16 -28.11
N SER A 520 -11.69 10.58 -27.05
CA SER A 520 -11.90 12.01 -26.75
C SER A 520 -10.61 12.72 -26.29
N ALA A 521 -9.58 11.95 -25.97
CA ALA A 521 -8.30 12.43 -25.48
C ALA A 521 -7.38 12.97 -26.59
N PHE A 522 -7.72 12.76 -27.87
CA PHE A 522 -7.00 13.34 -29.01
C PHE A 522 -7.98 14.16 -29.85
N PRO A 523 -7.86 15.51 -29.87
CA PRO A 523 -8.58 16.29 -30.87
C PRO A 523 -8.17 15.76 -32.25
N ARG A 524 -9.15 15.40 -33.08
CA ARG A 524 -8.88 14.95 -34.47
C ARG A 524 -8.04 16.03 -35.15
N ALA A 525 -6.86 15.63 -35.61
CA ALA A 525 -5.93 16.49 -36.33
C ALA A 525 -6.54 17.01 -37.64
#